data_AF-A0A561WFT4-F1
#
_entry.id   AF-A0A561WFT4-F1
#
_cell.length_a   1.000
_cell.length_b   1.000
_cell.length_c   1.000
_cell.angle_alpha   90.00
_cell.angle_beta   90.00
_cell.angle_gamma   90.00
#
_symmetry.space_group_name_H-M   'P 1'
#
loop_
_entity.id
_entity.type
_entity.pdbx_description
1 polymer ?
#
loop_
_entity_poly.entity_id
_entity_poly.type
_entity_poly.pdbx_seq_one_letter_code
_entity_poly.pdbx_strand_id
1 'polypeptide(L)'
;MPDPLFADLYRDTEHLSWAPTDQVRRRGRQRIRRTRIAAGLASVVAVAVVAGGVAALAGGRDAAPLPVTPGTGSPTPTSTPSTTPGPTRSPGTPSRPDDASPSRPPQTSSRPTTSAADPAIPTAAMLQNGDGPSGYRVAGGDIDGDWNLAFSAAGCTRADHPLFRLDARAERGRRLSGGPDRMVLQRVERLAPRDADRYLGLVRDRVDSCGGESVTLTVVASGFAGEESVLVRVRYTSGGEALHLFVRQGDLVSELWQKGLTDPAASRELGRDAARRLCAGTDSC
;
A
#
# COMPACT_ATOMS: atom_id res chain seq x y z
N MET A 1 17.70 -48.33 14.29
CA MET A 1 18.45 -47.27 14.99
C MET A 1 18.01 -45.94 14.39
N PRO A 2 17.49 -44.98 15.18
CA PRO A 2 17.25 -43.64 14.67
C PRO A 2 18.58 -43.01 14.25
N ASP A 3 18.56 -42.29 13.13
CA ASP A 3 19.72 -41.63 12.53
C ASP A 3 20.32 -40.61 13.53
N PRO A 4 21.63 -40.64 13.80
CA PRO A 4 22.28 -39.76 14.79
C PRO A 4 22.03 -38.27 14.53
N LEU A 5 21.84 -37.86 13.27
CA LEU A 5 21.50 -36.47 12.92
C LEU A 5 20.12 -36.04 13.46
N PHE A 6 19.16 -36.96 13.49
CA PHE A 6 17.83 -36.69 14.03
C PHE A 6 17.84 -36.62 15.56
N ALA A 7 18.69 -37.40 16.22
CA ALA A 7 18.82 -37.38 17.67
C ALA A 7 19.41 -36.05 18.17
N ASP A 8 20.39 -35.50 17.45
CA ASP A 8 21.01 -34.23 17.81
C ASP A 8 20.06 -33.04 17.55
N LEU A 9 19.33 -33.03 16.43
CA LEU A 9 18.30 -32.01 16.16
C LEU A 9 17.17 -32.02 17.19
N TYR A 10 16.78 -33.21 17.68
CA TYR A 10 15.73 -33.32 18.69
C TYR A 10 16.22 -32.76 20.03
N ARG A 11 17.45 -33.12 20.43
CA ARG A 11 18.05 -32.66 21.69
C ARG A 11 18.26 -31.13 21.70
N ASP A 12 18.61 -30.55 20.55
CA ASP A 12 18.77 -29.09 20.42
C ASP A 12 17.44 -28.32 20.40
N THR A 13 16.33 -28.96 20.03
CA THR A 13 15.00 -28.34 19.99
C THR A 13 14.17 -28.55 21.24
N GLU A 14 14.49 -29.55 22.06
CA GLU A 14 13.77 -29.89 23.29
C GLU A 14 13.84 -28.78 24.36
N HIS A 15 14.88 -27.93 24.31
CA HIS A 15 15.04 -26.80 25.23
C HIS A 15 14.67 -25.44 24.62
N LEU A 16 14.19 -25.40 23.36
CA LEU A 16 13.74 -24.16 22.74
C LEU A 16 12.33 -23.81 23.20
N SER A 17 12.27 -22.98 24.24
CA SER A 17 11.08 -22.21 24.58
C SER A 17 10.77 -21.24 23.44
N TRP A 18 9.89 -21.62 22.51
CA TRP A 18 9.36 -20.72 21.50
C TRP A 18 8.68 -19.54 22.19
N ALA A 19 9.05 -18.32 21.80
CA ALA A 19 8.35 -17.13 22.26
C ALA A 19 6.85 -17.26 21.95
N PRO A 20 5.95 -16.74 22.81
CA PRO A 20 4.51 -16.78 22.56
C PRO A 20 4.19 -16.29 21.15
N THR A 21 3.23 -16.96 20.49
CA THR A 21 2.92 -16.77 19.07
C THR A 21 2.66 -15.30 18.70
N ASP A 22 2.10 -14.53 19.64
CA ASP A 22 1.85 -13.09 19.46
C ASP A 22 3.14 -12.26 19.44
N GLN A 23 4.15 -12.66 20.20
CA GLN A 23 5.46 -12.00 20.21
C GLN A 23 6.22 -12.28 18.91
N VAL A 24 6.13 -13.51 18.37
CA VAL A 24 6.69 -13.87 17.06
C VAL A 24 5.99 -13.09 15.94
N ARG A 25 4.65 -13.02 15.97
CA ARG A 25 3.87 -12.22 15.02
C ARG A 25 4.18 -10.73 15.10
N ARG A 26 4.44 -10.20 16.28
CA ARG A 26 4.83 -8.79 16.48
C ARG A 26 6.23 -8.53 15.92
N ARG A 27 7.21 -9.40 16.20
CA ARG A 27 8.58 -9.29 15.66
C ARG A 27 8.62 -9.46 14.14
N GLY A 28 7.81 -10.37 13.57
CA GLY A 28 7.67 -10.55 12.13
C GLY A 28 7.14 -9.28 11.44
N ARG A 29 6.06 -8.68 11.98
CA ARG A 29 5.52 -7.39 11.52
C ARG A 29 6.55 -6.27 11.60
N GLN A 30 7.36 -6.25 12.65
CA GLN A 30 8.40 -5.23 12.86
C GLN A 30 9.56 -5.34 11.86
N ARG A 31 9.99 -6.57 11.49
CA ARG A 31 11.03 -6.79 10.47
C ARG A 31 10.55 -6.38 9.08
N ILE A 32 9.33 -6.76 8.68
CA ILE A 32 8.76 -6.41 7.38
C ILE A 32 8.62 -4.88 7.23
N ARG A 33 8.26 -4.17 8.31
CA ARG A 33 8.22 -2.70 8.31
C ARG A 33 9.59 -2.07 8.10
N ARG A 34 10.65 -2.60 8.72
CA ARG A 34 12.02 -2.08 8.56
C ARG A 34 12.58 -2.28 7.16
N THR A 35 12.31 -3.41 6.51
CA THR A 35 12.80 -3.67 5.14
C THR A 35 12.04 -2.91 4.07
N ARG A 36 10.76 -2.57 4.27
CA ARG A 36 9.97 -1.83 3.28
C ARG A 36 10.25 -0.33 3.22
N ILE A 37 10.64 0.28 4.34
CA ILE A 37 11.08 1.69 4.37
C ILE A 37 12.28 1.93 3.44
N ALA A 38 13.13 0.91 3.22
CA ALA A 38 14.30 1.02 2.34
C ALA A 38 14.00 0.79 0.84
N ALA A 39 12.88 0.17 0.48
CA ALA A 39 12.63 -0.29 -0.90
C ALA A 39 11.57 0.52 -1.67
N GLY A 40 10.83 1.44 -1.00
CA GLY A 40 9.68 2.12 -1.59
C GLY A 40 9.94 3.33 -2.50
N LEU A 41 11.20 3.69 -2.77
CA LEU A 41 11.54 4.98 -3.40
C LEU A 41 12.21 4.90 -4.78
N ALA A 42 12.38 3.71 -5.35
CA ALA A 42 13.11 3.55 -6.61
C ALA A 42 12.20 3.14 -7.78
N SER A 43 11.44 4.09 -8.35
CA SER A 43 10.94 3.95 -9.73
C SER A 43 10.42 5.26 -10.32
N VAL A 44 11.36 6.11 -10.76
CA VAL A 44 11.17 7.21 -11.76
C VAL A 44 12.54 7.30 -12.48
N VAL A 45 12.75 7.42 -13.80
CA VAL A 45 12.15 8.17 -14.91
C VAL A 45 12.64 7.54 -16.23
N ALA A 46 11.84 7.59 -17.31
CA ALA A 46 12.31 7.99 -18.65
C ALA A 46 11.10 8.32 -19.55
N VAL A 47 10.64 9.57 -19.53
CA VAL A 47 9.76 10.11 -20.57
C VAL A 47 10.65 10.86 -21.56
N ALA A 48 10.79 10.32 -22.77
CA ALA A 48 11.44 11.01 -23.87
C ALA A 48 10.47 12.03 -24.48
N VAL A 49 10.82 13.31 -24.41
CA VAL A 49 10.13 14.40 -25.10
C VAL A 49 10.49 14.32 -26.58
N VAL A 50 9.53 13.96 -27.43
CA VAL A 50 9.61 14.22 -28.87
C VAL A 50 8.76 15.45 -29.14
N ALA A 51 9.41 16.60 -29.29
CA ALA A 51 8.79 17.82 -29.73
C ALA A 51 9.55 18.39 -30.93
N GLY A 52 8.83 18.59 -32.03
CA GLY A 52 9.15 19.62 -33.01
C GLY A 52 9.40 19.13 -34.44
N GLY A 53 8.57 19.61 -35.37
CA GLY A 53 9.03 19.83 -36.73
C GLY A 53 7.97 19.90 -37.82
N VAL A 54 7.18 20.99 -37.88
CA VAL A 54 6.73 21.57 -39.18
C VAL A 54 6.40 23.07 -39.02
N ALA A 55 7.20 23.96 -39.61
CA ALA A 55 6.78 25.26 -40.16
C ALA A 55 7.95 25.95 -40.87
N ALA A 56 7.63 26.67 -41.93
CA ALA A 56 8.48 26.96 -43.06
C ALA A 56 9.30 28.27 -43.00
N LEU A 57 10.34 28.22 -43.83
CA LEU A 57 11.34 29.20 -44.26
C LEU A 57 10.83 30.61 -44.58
N ALA A 58 11.49 31.62 -44.03
CA ALA A 58 11.82 32.87 -44.72
C ALA A 58 13.03 33.58 -44.07
N GLY A 59 14.13 33.69 -44.81
CA GLY A 59 15.06 34.84 -44.76
C GLY A 59 16.25 34.80 -43.80
N GLY A 60 17.45 34.60 -44.36
CA GLY A 60 18.61 35.46 -44.01
C GLY A 60 19.86 34.80 -43.39
N ARG A 61 20.83 34.51 -44.27
CA ARG A 61 22.31 34.56 -44.11
C ARG A 61 23.04 33.59 -43.15
N ASP A 62 23.90 32.80 -43.80
CA ASP A 62 25.27 32.40 -43.43
C ASP A 62 25.55 31.74 -42.07
N ALA A 63 25.58 30.39 -42.07
CA ALA A 63 26.79 29.58 -41.82
C ALA A 63 26.41 28.11 -41.56
N ALA A 64 27.05 27.17 -42.28
CA ALA A 64 27.12 25.74 -41.98
C ALA A 64 28.41 25.18 -42.61
N PRO A 65 28.90 23.95 -42.32
CA PRO A 65 28.48 22.92 -41.33
C PRO A 65 29.67 22.32 -40.49
N LEU A 66 29.53 21.76 -39.26
CA LEU A 66 29.20 20.37 -38.79
C LEU A 66 30.28 19.85 -37.78
N PRO A 67 30.01 18.77 -37.00
CA PRO A 67 30.55 18.50 -35.66
C PRO A 67 31.59 17.35 -35.62
N VAL A 68 32.28 17.19 -34.48
CA VAL A 68 33.07 15.99 -34.17
C VAL A 68 32.74 15.47 -32.76
N THR A 69 32.57 14.15 -32.70
CA THR A 69 32.15 13.27 -31.60
C THR A 69 33.29 12.87 -30.63
N PRO A 70 33.00 12.15 -29.51
CA PRO A 70 33.86 12.05 -28.34
C PRO A 70 34.70 10.76 -28.26
N GLY A 71 35.79 10.83 -27.49
CA GLY A 71 36.54 9.71 -26.88
C GLY A 71 37.38 10.32 -25.76
N THR A 72 37.48 9.80 -24.54
CA THR A 72 37.91 8.46 -24.13
C THR A 72 37.76 8.40 -22.60
N GLY A 73 37.34 7.28 -22.01
CA GLY A 73 37.34 7.13 -20.56
C GLY A 73 36.60 5.89 -20.07
N SER A 74 37.29 4.74 -20.08
CA SER A 74 36.95 3.51 -19.34
C SER A 74 37.53 3.63 -17.91
N PRO A 75 36.90 3.06 -16.86
CA PRO A 75 37.12 1.65 -16.57
C PRO A 75 35.88 0.83 -16.15
N THR A 76 36.03 -0.46 -16.45
CA THR A 76 35.35 -1.72 -16.08
C THR A 76 34.74 -1.79 -14.66
N PRO A 77 33.64 -2.56 -14.49
CA PRO A 77 33.80 -3.79 -13.72
C PRO A 77 33.28 -5.07 -14.41
N THR A 78 34.09 -6.12 -14.26
CA THR A 78 33.89 -7.50 -14.67
C THR A 78 32.74 -8.12 -13.87
N SER A 79 31.80 -8.77 -14.55
CA SER A 79 30.92 -9.78 -13.92
C SER A 79 30.89 -11.03 -14.80
N THR A 80 31.33 -12.13 -14.22
CA THR A 80 31.36 -13.46 -14.82
C THR A 80 30.05 -14.19 -14.46
N PRO A 81 29.25 -14.68 -15.42
CA PRO A 81 28.31 -15.76 -15.15
C PRO A 81 28.98 -17.10 -15.47
N SER A 82 28.88 -18.06 -14.56
CA SER A 82 29.11 -19.48 -14.88
C SER A 82 27.93 -20.29 -14.40
N THR A 83 27.01 -20.55 -15.33
CA THR A 83 26.02 -21.62 -15.26
C THR A 83 26.58 -22.82 -16.03
N THR A 84 26.71 -23.95 -15.36
CA THR A 84 27.01 -25.25 -16.00
C THR A 84 25.73 -26.10 -16.01
N PRO A 85 25.33 -26.68 -17.16
CA PRO A 85 24.22 -27.63 -17.26
C PRO A 85 24.67 -29.10 -17.40
N GLY A 86 23.93 -30.02 -16.75
CA GLY A 86 23.80 -31.48 -17.06
C GLY A 86 24.95 -32.40 -16.60
N PRO A 87 24.71 -33.72 -16.33
CA PRO A 87 23.86 -34.59 -17.15
C PRO A 87 22.95 -35.65 -16.45
N THR A 88 21.87 -35.95 -17.17
CA THR A 88 21.06 -37.17 -17.42
C THR A 88 21.46 -38.55 -16.83
N ARG A 89 20.49 -39.32 -16.27
CA ARG A 89 19.93 -40.61 -16.79
C ARG A 89 18.98 -41.37 -15.81
N SER A 90 17.78 -41.70 -16.31
CA SER A 90 16.88 -42.83 -15.92
C SER A 90 17.45 -44.17 -16.44
N PRO A 91 16.89 -45.40 -16.19
CA PRO A 91 15.55 -45.79 -15.68
C PRO A 91 15.54 -46.98 -14.66
N GLY A 92 14.35 -47.38 -14.14
CA GLY A 92 14.18 -48.71 -13.56
C GLY A 92 12.94 -48.91 -12.68
N THR A 93 11.84 -49.37 -13.28
CA THR A 93 10.63 -49.89 -12.61
C THR A 93 10.74 -51.41 -12.44
N PRO A 94 10.22 -51.98 -11.35
CA PRO A 94 9.38 -53.18 -11.48
C PRO A 94 8.04 -53.05 -10.73
N SER A 95 7.03 -53.76 -11.24
CA SER A 95 5.61 -53.64 -10.91
C SER A 95 5.09 -54.65 -9.85
N ARG A 96 4.20 -54.15 -8.97
CA ARG A 96 2.96 -54.76 -8.38
C ARG A 96 3.04 -55.95 -7.37
N PRO A 97 1.94 -56.31 -6.65
CA PRO A 97 0.78 -55.59 -6.05
C PRO A 97 0.79 -55.74 -4.48
N ASP A 98 0.04 -55.04 -3.62
CA ASP A 98 -1.41 -55.05 -3.33
C ASP A 98 -1.73 -54.05 -2.18
N ASP A 99 -2.99 -53.61 -2.13
CA ASP A 99 -3.77 -53.09 -0.99
C ASP A 99 -3.23 -51.99 -0.07
N ALA A 100 -3.77 -50.77 -0.24
CA ALA A 100 -4.53 -50.03 0.79
C ALA A 100 -4.75 -48.56 0.36
N SER A 101 -6.00 -48.18 0.10
CA SER A 101 -6.49 -46.80 0.27
C SER A 101 -6.62 -46.53 1.79
N PRO A 102 -6.53 -45.30 2.35
CA PRO A 102 -6.68 -43.97 1.74
C PRO A 102 -5.63 -42.93 2.17
N SER A 103 -5.50 -41.80 1.45
CA SER A 103 -5.53 -40.42 2.00
C SER A 103 -5.01 -39.41 0.99
N ARG A 104 -5.92 -38.50 0.66
CA ARG A 104 -5.74 -37.29 -0.16
C ARG A 104 -4.53 -36.47 0.33
N PRO A 105 -3.63 -36.00 -0.56
CA PRO A 105 -2.54 -35.11 -0.15
C PRO A 105 -3.13 -33.81 0.43
N PRO A 106 -2.49 -33.20 1.45
CA PRO A 106 -2.99 -31.98 2.04
C PRO A 106 -3.05 -30.92 0.94
N GLN A 107 -4.27 -30.46 0.68
CA GLN A 107 -4.49 -29.30 -0.15
C GLN A 107 -3.65 -28.16 0.46
N THR A 108 -2.65 -27.71 -0.29
CA THR A 108 -2.11 -26.38 -0.14
C THR A 108 -3.31 -25.45 -0.02
N SER A 109 -3.51 -24.92 1.17
CA SER A 109 -4.58 -23.98 1.48
C SER A 109 -4.36 -22.73 0.65
N SER A 110 -4.79 -22.76 -0.61
CA SER A 110 -5.18 -21.57 -1.36
C SER A 110 -6.35 -20.98 -0.61
N ARG A 111 -6.02 -20.15 0.39
CA ARG A 111 -6.95 -19.27 1.07
C ARG A 111 -7.71 -18.52 -0.02
N PRO A 112 -9.03 -18.70 -0.16
CA PRO A 112 -9.82 -17.72 -0.87
C PRO A 112 -9.81 -16.48 0.02
N THR A 113 -8.92 -15.53 -0.23
CA THR A 113 -8.96 -14.20 0.43
C THR A 113 -10.00 -13.30 -0.24
N THR A 114 -11.15 -13.87 -0.59
CA THR A 114 -12.39 -13.10 -0.54
C THR A 114 -12.83 -13.13 0.92
N SER A 115 -12.24 -12.26 1.74
CA SER A 115 -12.83 -11.94 3.04
C SER A 115 -14.27 -11.58 2.75
N ALA A 116 -15.20 -12.41 3.21
CA ALA A 116 -16.62 -12.14 3.07
C ALA A 116 -16.85 -10.71 3.56
N ALA A 117 -17.52 -9.91 2.73
CA ALA A 117 -17.84 -8.53 3.06
C ALA A 117 -18.45 -8.47 4.46
N ASP A 118 -17.84 -7.73 5.37
CA ASP A 118 -18.38 -7.55 6.71
C ASP A 118 -19.78 -6.91 6.60
N PRO A 119 -20.86 -7.62 7.01
CA PRO A 119 -22.21 -7.12 6.86
C PRO A 119 -22.45 -5.85 7.70
N ALA A 120 -21.62 -5.59 8.71
CA ALA A 120 -21.72 -4.38 9.53
C ALA A 120 -21.32 -3.11 8.75
N ILE A 121 -20.71 -3.20 7.57
CA ILE A 121 -20.47 -2.05 6.69
C ILE A 121 -21.03 -2.39 5.30
N PRO A 122 -22.22 -1.90 4.93
CA PRO A 122 -22.87 -2.28 3.68
C PRO A 122 -22.08 -1.79 2.47
N THR A 123 -22.24 -2.48 1.33
CA THR A 123 -21.55 -2.10 0.09
C THR A 123 -21.85 -0.65 -0.31
N ALA A 124 -23.08 -0.18 -0.04
CA ALA A 124 -23.53 1.17 -0.31
C ALA A 124 -22.78 2.26 0.50
N ALA A 125 -22.13 1.89 1.61
CA ALA A 125 -21.28 2.78 2.41
C ALA A 125 -19.88 2.99 1.79
N MET A 126 -19.54 2.23 0.75
CA MET A 126 -18.27 2.36 0.02
C MET A 126 -18.46 3.22 -1.23
N LEU A 127 -17.38 3.86 -1.69
CA LEU A 127 -17.34 4.53 -3.00
C LEU A 127 -17.70 3.55 -4.13
N GLN A 128 -18.39 4.02 -5.16
CA GLN A 128 -18.85 3.24 -6.30
C GLN A 128 -18.26 3.79 -7.60
N ASN A 129 -18.58 3.12 -8.71
CA ASN A 129 -18.35 3.69 -10.03
C ASN A 129 -19.12 5.01 -10.16
N GLY A 130 -18.42 6.09 -10.54
CA GLY A 130 -18.98 7.44 -10.65
C GLY A 130 -18.73 8.36 -9.46
N ASP A 131 -18.31 7.85 -8.30
CA ASP A 131 -17.98 8.67 -7.11
C ASP A 131 -16.53 9.18 -7.11
N GLY A 132 -15.75 8.83 -8.13
CA GLY A 132 -14.36 9.25 -8.28
C GLY A 132 -14.20 10.29 -9.37
N PRO A 133 -13.03 10.94 -9.49
CA PRO A 133 -12.72 11.77 -10.63
C PRO A 133 -12.95 11.02 -11.96
N SER A 134 -13.16 11.77 -13.03
CA SER A 134 -13.39 11.17 -14.35
C SER A 134 -12.31 10.15 -14.71
N GLY A 135 -12.74 8.96 -15.16
CA GLY A 135 -11.88 7.84 -15.52
C GLY A 135 -11.51 6.89 -14.37
N TYR A 136 -11.94 7.16 -13.13
CA TYR A 136 -11.79 6.20 -12.03
C TYR A 136 -12.90 5.14 -12.06
N ARG A 137 -12.52 3.88 -11.78
CA ARG A 137 -13.43 2.74 -11.67
C ARG A 137 -13.07 1.86 -10.48
N VAL A 138 -14.05 1.19 -9.90
CA VAL A 138 -13.81 0.18 -8.85
C VAL A 138 -12.96 -0.94 -9.43
N ALA A 139 -11.87 -1.28 -8.72
CA ALA A 139 -10.86 -2.23 -9.18
C ALA A 139 -10.54 -3.33 -8.14
N GLY A 140 -11.29 -3.40 -7.04
CA GLY A 140 -11.14 -4.45 -6.02
C GLY A 140 -11.53 -3.99 -4.61
N GLY A 141 -11.44 -4.91 -3.66
CA GLY A 141 -11.69 -4.67 -2.23
C GLY A 141 -10.49 -4.93 -1.32
N ASP A 142 -9.44 -5.59 -1.82
CA ASP A 142 -8.21 -5.81 -1.07
C ASP A 142 -7.40 -4.51 -1.02
N ILE A 143 -7.21 -4.02 0.20
CA ILE A 143 -6.45 -2.82 0.51
C ILE A 143 -5.44 -3.11 1.63
N ASP A 144 -5.04 -4.37 1.81
CA ASP A 144 -4.00 -4.70 2.78
C ASP A 144 -2.72 -3.93 2.45
N GLY A 145 -2.10 -3.35 3.49
CA GLY A 145 -0.78 -2.76 3.35
C GLY A 145 -0.54 -1.51 4.18
N ASP A 146 0.55 -0.86 3.82
CA ASP A 146 1.20 0.20 4.54
C ASP A 146 0.92 1.55 3.84
N TRP A 147 -0.36 1.90 3.70
CA TRP A 147 -0.80 3.10 2.97
C TRP A 147 -1.56 4.12 3.82
N ASN A 148 -2.05 3.73 5.00
CA ASN A 148 -2.81 4.61 5.89
C ASN A 148 -1.93 5.71 6.53
N LEU A 149 -2.57 6.77 7.04
CA LEU A 149 -1.88 7.92 7.63
C LEU A 149 -1.02 7.49 8.82
N ALA A 150 -1.43 6.48 9.58
CA ALA A 150 -0.62 5.94 10.66
C ALA A 150 0.74 5.42 10.15
N PHE A 151 0.78 4.81 8.97
CA PHE A 151 2.04 4.44 8.31
C PHE A 151 2.81 5.66 7.79
N SER A 152 2.15 6.58 7.07
CA SER A 152 2.76 7.82 6.58
C SER A 152 3.41 8.64 7.71
N ALA A 153 2.74 8.69 8.87
CA ALA A 153 3.21 9.41 10.05
C ALA A 153 4.31 8.66 10.82
N ALA A 154 4.68 7.43 10.44
CA ALA A 154 5.79 6.72 11.09
C ALA A 154 7.14 7.45 10.91
N GLY A 155 7.25 8.35 9.93
CA GLY A 155 8.42 9.22 9.72
C GLY A 155 8.49 10.44 10.65
N CYS A 156 7.49 10.70 11.50
CA CYS A 156 7.51 11.81 12.45
C CYS A 156 8.43 11.46 13.65
N THR A 157 9.36 12.32 14.03
CA THR A 157 10.32 12.08 15.14
C THR A 157 9.71 12.30 16.53
N ARG A 158 8.63 13.07 16.65
CA ARG A 158 7.90 13.32 17.92
C ARG A 158 6.55 12.59 18.00
N ALA A 159 6.52 11.35 17.54
CA ALA A 159 5.33 10.50 17.66
C ALA A 159 5.21 9.87 19.05
N ASP A 160 5.13 10.67 20.11
CA ASP A 160 4.90 10.16 21.47
C ASP A 160 3.50 9.57 21.65
N HIS A 161 2.61 9.82 20.67
CA HIS A 161 1.30 9.23 20.60
C HIS A 161 1.36 7.85 19.92
N PRO A 162 0.85 6.77 20.56
CA PRO A 162 0.68 5.50 19.89
C PRO A 162 -0.11 5.73 18.60
N LEU A 163 0.24 5.00 17.54
CA LEU A 163 -0.51 5.00 16.28
C LEU A 163 -2.00 4.97 16.63
N PHE A 164 -2.78 5.96 16.20
CA PHE A 164 -4.19 6.22 16.60
C PHE A 164 -5.18 5.14 16.13
N ARG A 165 -4.75 3.88 16.11
CA ARG A 165 -5.58 2.71 15.82
C ARG A 165 -6.54 2.52 16.97
N LEU A 166 -7.73 3.05 16.79
CA LEU A 166 -8.89 2.69 17.59
C LEU A 166 -9.34 1.28 17.20
N ASP A 167 -9.95 0.58 18.14
CA ASP A 167 -10.45 -0.78 17.90
C ASP A 167 -11.74 -0.70 17.06
N ALA A 168 -11.60 -0.92 15.76
CA ALA A 168 -12.73 -1.00 14.86
C ALA A 168 -13.56 -2.27 15.12
N ARG A 169 -14.88 -2.09 15.20
CA ARG A 169 -15.86 -3.19 15.32
C ARG A 169 -16.06 -3.93 14.00
N ALA A 170 -15.85 -3.21 12.89
CA ALA A 170 -15.92 -3.71 11.53
C ALA A 170 -15.01 -2.86 10.64
N GLU A 171 -14.47 -3.47 9.58
CA GLU A 171 -13.67 -2.78 8.57
C GLU A 171 -14.06 -3.27 7.18
N ARG A 172 -14.11 -2.35 6.21
CA ARG A 172 -14.29 -2.68 4.81
C ARG A 172 -13.40 -1.85 3.90
N GLY A 173 -12.81 -2.52 2.93
CA GLY A 173 -11.89 -1.92 1.97
C GLY A 173 -12.43 -1.78 0.56
N ARG A 174 -11.93 -0.77 -0.15
CA ARG A 174 -12.19 -0.56 -1.57
C ARG A 174 -11.06 0.15 -2.29
N ARG A 175 -10.80 -0.28 -3.52
CA ARG A 175 -9.86 0.36 -4.44
C ARG A 175 -10.58 0.93 -5.65
N LEU A 176 -10.31 2.19 -5.96
CA LEU A 176 -10.63 2.79 -7.26
C LEU A 176 -9.32 2.98 -8.05
N SER A 177 -9.36 2.70 -9.34
CA SER A 177 -8.24 2.87 -10.27
C SER A 177 -8.61 3.85 -11.38
N GLY A 178 -7.78 4.86 -11.58
CA GLY A 178 -7.83 5.78 -12.72
C GLY A 178 -6.73 5.50 -13.76
N GLY A 179 -6.04 4.37 -13.67
CA GLY A 179 -4.87 4.03 -14.50
C GLY A 179 -3.74 3.39 -13.68
N PRO A 180 -2.55 3.18 -14.28
CA PRO A 180 -1.42 2.53 -13.60
C PRO A 180 -0.90 3.34 -12.40
N ASP A 181 -0.89 4.67 -12.50
CA ASP A 181 -0.31 5.56 -11.48
C ASP A 181 -1.34 6.36 -10.69
N ARG A 182 -2.64 6.12 -10.94
CA ARG A 182 -3.74 6.84 -10.32
C ARG A 182 -4.64 5.88 -9.57
N MET A 183 -4.66 5.98 -8.25
CA MET A 183 -5.49 5.12 -7.43
C MET A 183 -5.97 5.82 -6.16
N VAL A 184 -7.15 5.40 -5.71
CA VAL A 184 -7.69 5.72 -4.40
C VAL A 184 -7.89 4.43 -3.65
N LEU A 185 -7.33 4.35 -2.45
CA LEU A 185 -7.60 3.29 -1.48
C LEU A 185 -8.52 3.88 -0.42
N GLN A 186 -9.69 3.28 -0.25
CA GLN A 186 -10.67 3.66 0.75
C GLN A 186 -10.78 2.55 1.78
N ARG A 187 -10.66 2.91 3.04
CA ARG A 187 -11.02 2.06 4.18
C ARG A 187 -12.16 2.73 4.94
N VAL A 188 -13.21 1.98 5.20
CA VAL A 188 -14.29 2.38 6.10
C VAL A 188 -14.21 1.51 7.34
N GLU A 189 -14.20 2.15 8.50
CA GLU A 189 -14.20 1.51 9.81
C GLU A 189 -15.51 1.88 10.53
N ARG A 190 -16.13 0.90 11.20
CA ARG A 190 -17.18 1.14 12.19
C ARG A 190 -16.54 1.15 13.56
N LEU A 191 -16.67 2.25 14.28
CA LEU A 191 -16.07 2.44 15.59
C LEU A 191 -17.12 2.37 16.69
N ALA A 192 -16.70 2.28 17.96
CA ALA A 192 -17.60 2.62 19.06
C ALA A 192 -17.96 4.13 18.98
N PRO A 193 -19.17 4.56 19.40
CA PRO A 193 -19.58 5.96 19.26
C PRO A 193 -18.57 6.98 19.82
N ARG A 194 -18.08 6.75 21.04
CA ARG A 194 -17.04 7.59 21.67
C ARG A 194 -15.73 7.66 20.90
N ASP A 195 -15.40 6.61 20.15
CA ASP A 195 -14.18 6.55 19.36
C ASP A 195 -14.36 7.26 18.03
N ALA A 196 -15.52 7.09 17.40
CA ALA A 196 -15.91 7.86 16.22
C ALA A 196 -15.89 9.37 16.50
N ASP A 197 -16.49 9.82 17.61
CA ASP A 197 -16.53 11.24 18.02
C ASP A 197 -15.14 11.87 18.19
N ARG A 198 -14.13 11.07 18.58
CA ARG A 198 -12.78 11.56 18.83
C ARG A 198 -11.85 11.40 17.65
N TYR A 199 -12.22 10.60 16.65
CA TYR A 199 -11.32 10.14 15.60
C TYR A 199 -10.65 11.30 14.85
N LEU A 200 -11.43 12.28 14.38
CA LEU A 200 -10.88 13.41 13.63
C LEU A 200 -10.10 14.39 14.51
N GLY A 201 -10.38 14.45 15.82
CA GLY A 201 -9.53 15.14 16.79
C GLY A 201 -8.14 14.50 16.83
N LEU A 202 -8.08 13.18 16.98
CA LEU A 202 -6.83 12.41 16.99
C LEU A 202 -6.04 12.55 15.68
N VAL A 203 -6.72 12.63 14.53
CA VAL A 203 -6.06 12.91 13.24
C VAL A 203 -5.40 14.28 13.25
N ARG A 204 -6.08 15.33 13.74
CA ARG A 204 -5.53 16.69 13.82
C ARG A 204 -4.37 16.75 14.80
N ASP A 205 -4.54 16.22 16.01
CA ASP A 205 -3.48 16.13 17.02
C ASP A 205 -2.25 15.40 16.47
N ARG A 206 -2.46 14.37 15.64
CA ARG A 206 -1.37 13.64 14.99
C ARG A 206 -0.63 14.48 13.95
N VAL A 207 -1.36 15.27 13.16
CA VAL A 207 -0.76 16.18 12.20
C VAL A 207 0.03 17.28 12.92
N ASP A 208 -0.55 17.88 13.96
CA ASP A 208 0.04 18.98 14.72
C ASP A 208 1.28 18.55 15.51
N SER A 209 1.26 17.34 16.08
CA SER A 209 2.42 16.76 16.78
C SER A 209 3.50 16.22 15.85
N CYS A 210 3.24 16.09 14.55
CA CYS A 210 4.23 15.60 13.61
C CYS A 210 5.28 16.66 13.29
N GLY A 211 6.31 16.71 14.12
CA GLY A 211 7.62 17.27 13.77
C GLY A 211 8.56 16.16 13.29
N GLY A 212 9.31 16.39 12.21
CA GLY A 212 10.33 15.46 11.72
C GLY A 212 10.98 15.87 10.40
N GLU A 213 12.15 15.31 10.11
CA GLU A 213 12.93 15.59 8.89
C GLU A 213 12.54 14.68 7.70
N SER A 214 11.81 13.59 7.94
CA SER A 214 11.51 12.60 6.88
C SER A 214 10.14 12.80 6.23
N VAL A 215 9.19 13.39 6.96
CA VAL A 215 7.83 13.61 6.50
C VAL A 215 7.26 14.89 7.10
N THR A 216 6.49 15.62 6.31
CA THR A 216 5.69 16.76 6.77
C THR A 216 4.21 16.44 6.55
N LEU A 217 3.42 16.58 7.61
CA LEU A 217 1.97 16.48 7.56
C LEU A 217 1.36 17.88 7.64
N THR A 218 0.32 18.15 6.87
CA THR A 218 -0.37 19.45 6.91
C THR A 218 -1.85 19.25 6.65
N VAL A 219 -2.71 19.80 7.52
CA VAL A 219 -4.14 19.91 7.21
C VAL A 219 -4.30 20.99 6.13
N VAL A 220 -4.82 20.61 4.97
CA VAL A 220 -5.00 21.53 3.82
C VAL A 220 -6.47 21.90 3.58
N ALA A 221 -7.41 21.16 4.20
CA ALA A 221 -8.82 21.53 4.26
C ALA A 221 -9.52 20.79 5.41
N SER A 222 -10.62 21.36 5.88
CA SER A 222 -11.57 20.74 6.80
C SER A 222 -12.98 21.23 6.49
N GLY A 223 -14.00 20.57 7.04
CA GLY A 223 -15.39 21.05 6.94
C GLY A 223 -16.03 20.93 5.55
N PHE A 224 -15.39 20.24 4.60
CA PHE A 224 -15.83 20.20 3.20
C PHE A 224 -16.95 19.19 2.93
N ALA A 225 -17.15 18.22 3.82
CA ALA A 225 -18.17 17.19 3.73
C ALA A 225 -19.01 17.11 5.02
N GLY A 226 -19.31 18.30 5.58
CA GLY A 226 -19.78 18.48 6.97
C GLY A 226 -18.62 18.82 7.91
N GLU A 227 -18.94 19.19 9.15
CA GLU A 227 -17.96 19.53 10.21
C GLU A 227 -16.94 18.39 10.44
N GLU A 228 -17.38 17.16 10.22
CA GLU A 228 -16.62 15.94 10.45
C GLU A 228 -15.83 15.49 9.20
N SER A 229 -14.98 16.39 8.69
CA SER A 229 -14.08 16.09 7.56
C SER A 229 -12.74 16.81 7.62
N VAL A 230 -11.67 16.11 7.23
CA VAL A 230 -10.27 16.60 7.25
C VAL A 230 -9.52 16.08 6.02
N LEU A 231 -8.76 16.95 5.36
CA LEU A 231 -7.85 16.62 4.27
C LEU A 231 -6.42 16.92 4.70
N VAL A 232 -5.58 15.89 4.73
CA VAL A 232 -4.18 15.95 5.14
C VAL A 232 -3.30 15.74 3.92
N ARG A 233 -2.36 16.66 3.72
CA ARG A 233 -1.26 16.49 2.78
C ARG A 233 -0.06 15.90 3.49
N VAL A 234 0.53 14.88 2.87
CA VAL A 234 1.76 14.24 3.29
C VAL A 234 2.83 14.53 2.25
N ARG A 235 3.95 15.12 2.69
CA ARG A 235 5.13 15.34 1.85
C ARG A 235 6.30 14.56 2.42
N TYR A 236 6.95 13.78 1.58
CA TYR A 236 8.14 13.02 1.96
C TYR A 236 9.40 13.77 1.52
N THR A 237 10.42 13.81 2.37
CA THR A 237 11.67 14.52 1.99
C THR A 237 12.49 13.79 0.95
N SER A 238 12.27 12.49 0.78
CA SER A 238 12.73 11.72 -0.38
C SER A 238 12.06 12.10 -1.70
N GLY A 239 11.07 12.98 -1.67
CA GLY A 239 10.24 13.35 -2.81
C GLY A 239 8.91 12.60 -2.84
N GLY A 240 7.96 13.17 -3.57
CA GLY A 240 6.57 12.70 -3.66
C GLY A 240 5.66 13.30 -2.59
N GLU A 241 4.37 13.28 -2.90
CA GLU A 241 3.33 13.70 -1.98
C GLU A 241 2.09 12.81 -2.15
N ALA A 242 1.30 12.73 -1.08
CA ALA A 242 0.02 12.04 -1.07
C ALA A 242 -1.02 12.88 -0.31
N LEU A 243 -2.28 12.67 -0.65
CA LEU A 243 -3.40 13.20 0.11
C LEU A 243 -4.09 12.07 0.87
N HIS A 244 -4.28 12.28 2.17
CA HIS A 244 -5.16 11.48 3.00
C HIS A 244 -6.41 12.27 3.32
N LEU A 245 -7.57 11.67 3.08
CA LEU A 245 -8.86 12.28 3.34
C LEU A 245 -9.61 11.48 4.39
N PHE A 246 -10.20 12.17 5.34
CA PHE A 246 -10.99 11.60 6.42
C PHE A 246 -12.36 12.24 6.47
N VAL A 247 -13.38 11.40 6.56
CA VAL A 247 -14.78 11.80 6.70
C VAL A 247 -15.43 10.87 7.71
N ARG A 248 -16.31 11.40 8.53
CA ARG A 248 -17.11 10.61 9.46
C ARG A 248 -18.60 10.92 9.27
N GLN A 249 -19.43 9.89 9.39
CA GLN A 249 -20.89 10.00 9.55
C GLN A 249 -21.34 9.00 10.63
N GLY A 250 -21.89 9.50 11.73
CA GLY A 250 -22.25 8.66 12.89
C GLY A 250 -21.07 7.88 13.47
N ASP A 251 -21.18 6.56 13.50
CA ASP A 251 -20.13 5.66 13.97
C ASP A 251 -19.21 5.13 12.86
N LEU A 252 -19.41 5.57 11.62
CA LEU A 252 -18.56 5.23 10.48
C LEU A 252 -17.53 6.32 10.19
N VAL A 253 -16.29 5.88 9.95
CA VAL A 253 -15.18 6.72 9.51
C VAL A 253 -14.63 6.17 8.21
N SER A 254 -14.43 7.02 7.22
CA SER A 254 -13.76 6.70 5.96
C SER A 254 -12.40 7.39 5.90
N GLU A 255 -11.33 6.60 5.74
CA GLU A 255 -10.00 7.06 5.36
C GLU A 255 -9.74 6.75 3.89
N LEU A 256 -9.33 7.75 3.13
CA LEU A 256 -8.93 7.60 1.74
C LEU A 256 -7.46 8.01 1.58
N TRP A 257 -6.67 7.19 0.91
CA TRP A 257 -5.35 7.56 0.41
C TRP A 257 -5.36 7.66 -1.10
N GLN A 258 -4.67 8.68 -1.61
CA GLN A 258 -4.74 9.05 -3.01
C GLN A 258 -3.33 9.10 -3.62
N LYS A 259 -3.07 8.24 -4.61
CA LYS A 259 -1.87 8.27 -5.44
C LYS A 259 -2.18 8.94 -6.77
N GLY A 260 -1.35 9.90 -7.16
CA GLY A 260 -1.48 10.60 -8.45
C GLY A 260 -2.67 11.57 -8.51
N LEU A 261 -3.36 11.80 -7.39
CA LEU A 261 -4.43 12.78 -7.23
C LEU A 261 -4.01 13.74 -6.11
N THR A 262 -3.40 14.85 -6.49
CA THR A 262 -2.77 15.83 -5.58
C THR A 262 -3.52 17.16 -5.51
N ASP A 263 -4.56 17.34 -6.34
CA ASP A 263 -5.44 18.50 -6.29
C ASP A 263 -6.37 18.41 -5.05
N PRO A 264 -6.27 19.38 -4.12
CA PRO A 264 -7.17 19.42 -2.96
C PRO A 264 -8.63 19.64 -3.35
N ALA A 265 -8.94 20.34 -4.45
CA ALA A 265 -10.32 20.59 -4.85
C ALA A 265 -11.01 19.29 -5.27
N ALA A 266 -10.39 18.52 -6.18
CA ALA A 266 -10.87 17.19 -6.56
C ALA A 266 -10.97 16.24 -5.36
N SER A 267 -10.03 16.31 -4.42
CA SER A 267 -10.09 15.51 -3.18
C SER A 267 -11.30 15.85 -2.32
N ARG A 268 -11.65 17.14 -2.20
CA ARG A 268 -12.82 17.55 -1.41
C ARG A 268 -14.13 17.05 -2.03
N GLU A 269 -14.25 17.07 -3.35
CA GLU A 269 -15.42 16.47 -4.03
C GLU A 269 -15.53 14.97 -3.73
N LEU A 270 -14.41 14.24 -3.87
CA LEU A 270 -14.35 12.81 -3.51
C LEU A 270 -14.74 12.56 -2.05
N GLY A 271 -14.39 13.47 -1.15
CA GLY A 271 -14.80 13.41 0.25
C GLY A 271 -16.29 13.65 0.49
N ARG A 272 -16.93 14.53 -0.28
CA ARG A 272 -18.39 14.69 -0.25
C ARG A 272 -19.08 13.44 -0.75
N ASP A 273 -18.55 12.82 -1.79
CA ASP A 273 -19.07 11.55 -2.30
C ASP A 273 -18.94 10.45 -1.25
N ALA A 274 -17.79 10.36 -0.57
CA ALA A 274 -17.58 9.44 0.55
C ALA A 274 -18.57 9.70 1.70
N ALA A 275 -18.80 10.97 2.10
CA ALA A 275 -19.78 11.31 3.12
C ALA A 275 -21.19 10.84 2.76
N ARG A 276 -21.65 11.11 1.53
CA ARG A 276 -22.96 10.66 1.04
C ARG A 276 -23.09 9.13 1.08
N ARG A 277 -22.02 8.41 0.77
CA ARG A 277 -22.01 6.94 0.86
C ARG A 277 -22.12 6.47 2.30
N LEU A 278 -21.35 7.04 3.22
CA LEU A 278 -21.38 6.62 4.63
C LEU A 278 -22.80 6.68 5.23
N CYS A 279 -23.64 7.64 4.82
CA CYS A 279 -25.05 7.70 5.22
C CYS A 279 -25.86 6.43 4.94
N ALA A 280 -25.49 5.64 3.93
CA ALA A 280 -26.16 4.37 3.65
C ALA A 280 -25.78 3.25 4.62
N GLY A 281 -24.82 3.48 5.52
CA GLY A 281 -24.35 2.50 6.51
C GLY A 281 -24.50 2.95 7.96
N THR A 282 -25.13 4.09 8.23
CA THR A 282 -25.30 4.64 9.58
C THR A 282 -26.69 5.25 9.73
N ASP A 283 -27.17 5.37 10.96
CA ASP A 283 -28.47 5.95 11.28
C ASP A 283 -28.41 7.49 11.42
N SER A 284 -27.23 8.09 11.34
CA SER A 284 -27.03 9.53 11.54
C SER A 284 -26.20 10.18 10.43
N CYS A 285 -26.82 11.16 9.77
CA CYS A 285 -26.29 12.18 8.88
C CYS A 285 -27.08 13.48 9.13
#